data_AF-A0A182PUS7-F1
#
_entry.id   AF-A0A182PUS7-F1
#
_cell.length_a   1.000
_cell.length_b   1.000
_cell.length_c   1.000
_cell.angle_alpha   90.00
_cell.angle_beta   90.00
_cell.angle_gamma   90.00
#
_symmetry.space_group_name_H-M   'P 1'
#
loop_
_entity.id
_entity.type
_entity.pdbx_description
1 polymer ?
#
loop_
_entity_poly.entity_id
_entity_poly.type
_entity_poly.pdbx_seq_one_letter_code
_entity_poly.pdbx_strand_id
1 'polypeptide(L)'
;MSSIKRITRADSGAAKSPTKTEATLRHSSRNHAKDKLRNITNTILMSTGEDPGTGAGPPPKKKKKINPNSTAQQCIPSSQPSSSQSKLCDKLLFVLGRNYFDVCQRLSLDYVPRCVRNISDCAQHHANKRSPPTKCVNSMRQVCTLDQLVEHRPDQFLEFLNQAIMRREFLDSELFIAGLQLMLTINEPSKELRVNYSADDIVTGMGEMLERCLEHFPPCRWDLRSAFHEVLMGDLDAPCFKECDLREGLLRNVLHLIEHNIETEVKQEGKRRAATDKRIIRHALGDKTVQDYHTWVSIHRMRYDFDRLSRVERFHRLFAVLQVLVKLLEMDLAMWILRNPTKTQQHLCNPSRGPLVARLVWNGDYGSVNLVIKKLFQLFINMNALQYPQEDITIVSRLLNLVTVAVNLSEFQHNDGEIVYPCVKDNSQHYARQLWKTLETSSYFSIPLCLRTIRTIRSPFLRVRLIEHLLQKFNRSTKLSNVSSFFQQLHDRAWLECSEEEPEQAGAQSSTTSYPVLNAQRTRAKTSEIHRRQYVELLLIGLRAYCDMHQLPAYFRELMTRPEQSETDVDERLIFRGIALSGELVADYRNDIKYLLLIEQNLKKIKEVEERALLHDWIAFLAEIDPSFTTG
;
A
#
# COMPACT_ATOMS: atom_id res chain seq x y z
N MET A 1 6.88 -60.16 -42.22
CA MET A 1 5.88 -61.20 -41.86
C MET A 1 5.97 -61.46 -40.36
N SER A 2 4.98 -61.04 -39.58
CA SER A 2 4.47 -61.73 -38.39
C SER A 2 3.45 -60.82 -37.69
N SER A 3 2.37 -61.43 -37.25
CA SER A 3 1.05 -60.84 -37.07
C SER A 3 0.88 -60.10 -35.74
N ILE A 4 0.25 -58.92 -35.84
CA ILE A 4 -0.20 -58.05 -34.74
C ILE A 4 -1.49 -58.62 -34.14
N LYS A 5 -1.51 -58.82 -32.82
CA LYS A 5 -2.73 -59.12 -32.06
C LYS A 5 -3.37 -57.83 -31.56
N ARG A 6 -4.67 -57.76 -31.84
CA ARG A 6 -5.65 -56.71 -31.61
C ARG A 6 -6.41 -57.02 -30.31
N ILE A 7 -6.56 -56.07 -29.39
CA ILE A 7 -7.69 -56.02 -28.45
C ILE A 7 -8.19 -54.57 -28.32
N THR A 8 -9.43 -54.41 -28.74
CA THR A 8 -10.46 -53.35 -28.64
C THR A 8 -10.92 -53.14 -27.17
N ARG A 9 -11.71 -52.16 -26.70
CA ARG A 9 -12.57 -51.06 -27.20
C ARG A 9 -13.09 -50.28 -25.98
N ALA A 10 -13.47 -49.02 -26.17
CA ALA A 10 -14.70 -48.33 -25.71
C ALA A 10 -14.42 -46.81 -25.65
N ASP A 11 -14.66 -46.03 -26.71
CA ASP A 11 -15.93 -45.38 -27.12
C ASP A 11 -16.47 -44.43 -26.01
N SER A 12 -16.45 -43.10 -26.08
CA SER A 12 -16.79 -42.05 -27.08
C SER A 12 -18.23 -41.50 -26.97
N GLY A 13 -18.34 -40.17 -26.94
CA GLY A 13 -19.53 -39.38 -27.32
C GLY A 13 -20.40 -38.88 -26.15
N ALA A 14 -21.00 -37.68 -26.16
CA ALA A 14 -21.10 -36.64 -27.17
C ALA A 14 -21.63 -35.33 -26.52
N ALA A 15 -21.36 -34.20 -27.18
CA ALA A 15 -21.88 -32.87 -26.89
C ALA A 15 -23.40 -32.72 -27.20
N LYS A 16 -24.05 -31.74 -26.56
CA LYS A 16 -25.11 -30.88 -27.15
C LYS A 16 -25.49 -29.72 -26.21
N SER A 17 -25.59 -28.52 -26.79
CA SER A 17 -26.18 -27.27 -26.27
C SER A 17 -27.67 -27.40 -25.92
N PRO A 18 -28.26 -26.44 -25.17
CA PRO A 18 -29.27 -25.57 -25.82
C PRO A 18 -29.42 -24.14 -25.25
N THR A 19 -29.93 -23.26 -26.12
CA THR A 19 -30.50 -21.93 -25.86
C THR A 19 -31.93 -21.96 -25.30
N LYS A 20 -32.25 -20.96 -24.46
CA LYS A 20 -33.54 -20.29 -24.18
C LYS A 20 -34.80 -21.13 -23.82
N THR A 21 -35.21 -21.02 -22.55
CA THR A 21 -36.61 -20.66 -22.19
C THR A 21 -36.65 -19.92 -20.84
N GLU A 22 -37.13 -18.68 -20.89
CA GLU A 22 -37.62 -17.92 -19.72
C GLU A 22 -38.91 -18.55 -19.17
N ALA A 23 -39.23 -18.17 -17.93
CA ALA A 23 -40.56 -18.24 -17.31
C ALA A 23 -41.03 -19.58 -16.71
N THR A 24 -40.34 -20.09 -15.69
CA THR A 24 -41.01 -20.71 -14.50
C THR A 24 -39.96 -21.00 -13.42
N LEU A 25 -39.82 -20.09 -12.45
CA LEU A 25 -39.30 -20.30 -11.08
C LEU A 25 -39.28 -18.93 -10.37
N ARG A 26 -40.44 -18.26 -10.37
CA ARG A 26 -40.77 -17.19 -9.44
C ARG A 26 -41.76 -17.81 -8.45
N HIS A 27 -41.54 -17.57 -7.15
CA HIS A 27 -42.31 -18.06 -5.99
C HIS A 27 -41.79 -19.32 -5.30
N SER A 28 -40.64 -19.22 -4.63
CA SER A 28 -40.48 -19.74 -3.26
C SER A 28 -39.13 -19.31 -2.69
N SER A 29 -39.08 -18.12 -2.09
CA SER A 29 -38.14 -17.77 -0.98
C SER A 29 -38.42 -16.32 -0.55
N ARG A 30 -39.60 -16.11 0.01
CA ARG A 30 -39.92 -14.93 0.82
C ARG A 30 -40.20 -15.50 2.21
N ASN A 31 -39.18 -15.44 3.07
CA ASN A 31 -39.27 -15.35 4.54
C ASN A 31 -37.93 -15.76 5.15
N HIS A 32 -36.91 -14.90 5.04
CA HIS A 32 -35.84 -14.71 6.03
C HIS A 32 -35.16 -13.39 5.71
N ALA A 33 -35.83 -12.29 6.06
CA ALA A 33 -35.28 -10.96 6.01
C ALA A 33 -35.50 -10.33 7.37
N LYS A 34 -34.45 -10.33 8.19
CA LYS A 34 -34.15 -9.35 9.25
C LYS A 34 -32.84 -9.77 9.91
N ASP A 35 -31.74 -9.35 9.30
CA ASP A 35 -30.51 -8.94 9.98
C ASP A 35 -29.73 -8.06 9.01
N LYS A 36 -29.97 -6.74 9.13
CA LYS A 36 -29.29 -5.73 8.33
C LYS A 36 -27.98 -5.35 9.02
N LEU A 37 -26.88 -5.76 8.42
CA LEU A 37 -25.51 -5.35 8.75
C LEU A 37 -25.35 -3.82 8.63
N ARG A 38 -24.72 -3.22 9.63
CA ARG A 38 -24.39 -1.79 9.72
C ARG A 38 -23.18 -1.48 8.82
N ASN A 39 -23.43 -1.15 7.56
CA ASN A 39 -22.47 -0.44 6.69
C ASN A 39 -22.45 1.05 7.04
N ILE A 40 -21.34 1.75 6.80
CA ILE A 40 -21.17 3.20 7.00
C ILE A 40 -22.31 4.05 6.39
N THR A 41 -22.98 3.56 5.34
CA THR A 41 -24.17 4.21 4.77
C THR A 41 -25.39 4.23 5.70
N ASN A 42 -25.51 3.28 6.62
CA ASN A 42 -26.57 3.22 7.63
C ASN A 42 -26.24 4.05 8.89
N THR A 43 -24.97 4.40 9.13
CA THR A 43 -24.59 5.29 10.24
C THR A 43 -24.96 6.76 9.93
N ILE A 44 -25.14 7.11 8.65
CA ILE A 44 -25.50 8.47 8.20
C ILE A 44 -27.02 8.67 8.08
N LEU A 45 -27.80 7.60 7.90
CA LEU A 45 -29.26 7.66 7.72
C LEU A 45 -30.07 7.92 8.99
N MET A 46 -29.44 8.02 10.17
CA MET A 46 -30.11 8.35 11.43
C MET A 46 -30.17 9.87 11.71
N SER A 47 -29.76 10.74 10.77
CA SER A 47 -29.66 12.18 11.00
C SER A 47 -30.50 13.07 10.09
N THR A 48 -31.29 12.53 9.15
CA THR A 48 -32.31 13.32 8.45
C THR A 48 -33.67 13.03 9.08
N GLY A 49 -33.98 13.77 10.15
CA GLY A 49 -35.34 13.89 10.65
C GLY A 49 -36.18 14.62 9.60
N GLU A 50 -36.87 13.86 8.76
CA GLU A 50 -38.04 14.36 8.04
C GLU A 50 -39.27 13.99 8.89
N ASP A 51 -39.84 15.00 9.54
CA ASP A 51 -41.15 14.92 10.18
C ASP A 51 -42.23 14.65 9.13
N PRO A 52 -43.09 13.62 9.28
CA PRO A 52 -44.41 13.62 8.69
C PRO A 52 -45.42 13.85 9.81
N GLY A 53 -45.67 15.12 10.12
CA GLY A 53 -46.86 15.51 10.86
C GLY A 53 -48.08 15.46 9.93
N THR A 54 -49.00 14.52 10.18
CA THR A 54 -50.45 14.73 10.41
C THR A 54 -51.29 13.52 10.01
N GLY A 55 -52.14 13.07 10.95
CA GLY A 55 -53.43 12.44 10.59
C GLY A 55 -53.70 11.03 11.14
N ALA A 56 -54.69 10.98 12.04
CA ALA A 56 -55.56 9.85 12.40
C ALA A 56 -55.11 8.90 13.53
N GLY A 57 -55.95 8.87 14.59
CA GLY A 57 -55.66 8.34 15.92
C GLY A 57 -55.83 6.82 16.13
N PRO A 58 -55.67 6.34 17.39
CA PRO A 58 -55.58 4.92 17.69
C PRO A 58 -56.90 4.33 18.25
N PRO A 59 -57.13 3.01 18.04
CA PRO A 59 -57.89 2.22 19.01
C PRO A 59 -57.17 0.88 19.33
N PRO A 60 -57.63 0.04 20.29
CA PRO A 60 -56.94 -0.12 21.57
C PRO A 60 -56.40 -1.53 21.85
N LYS A 61 -55.59 -1.57 22.92
CA LYS A 61 -55.05 -2.71 23.69
C LYS A 61 -55.86 -4.02 23.65
N LYS A 62 -55.16 -5.15 23.43
CA LYS A 62 -55.53 -6.47 24.00
C LYS A 62 -54.35 -7.06 24.79
N LYS A 63 -54.58 -7.21 26.10
CA LYS A 63 -53.75 -7.93 27.07
C LYS A 63 -53.82 -9.45 26.82
N LYS A 64 -52.70 -10.15 26.93
CA LYS A 64 -52.63 -11.58 27.33
C LYS A 64 -51.24 -11.84 27.94
N LYS A 65 -51.13 -11.72 29.27
CA LYS A 65 -51.17 -12.78 30.30
C LYS A 65 -49.88 -13.62 30.32
N ILE A 66 -49.04 -13.27 31.29
CA ILE A 66 -47.88 -13.99 31.82
C ILE A 66 -48.33 -15.35 32.36
N ASN A 67 -47.51 -16.38 32.20
CA ASN A 67 -47.48 -17.52 33.12
C ASN A 67 -46.02 -17.75 33.57
N PRO A 68 -45.75 -17.80 34.89
CA PRO A 68 -44.46 -18.11 35.46
C PRO A 68 -44.35 -19.62 35.78
N ASN A 69 -43.14 -20.06 36.11
CA ASN A 69 -42.70 -21.37 36.62
C ASN A 69 -42.25 -22.41 35.58
N SER A 70 -40.92 -22.48 35.41
CA SER A 70 -40.21 -23.73 35.73
C SER A 70 -38.85 -23.41 36.34
N THR A 71 -38.42 -24.26 37.26
CA THR A 71 -37.57 -23.97 38.41
C THR A 71 -36.19 -24.64 38.27
N ALA A 72 -35.16 -23.89 38.66
CA ALA A 72 -33.87 -24.28 39.28
C ALA A 72 -32.83 -25.16 38.55
N GLN A 73 -31.60 -24.61 38.51
CA GLN A 73 -30.26 -25.15 38.89
C GLN A 73 -29.19 -24.65 37.89
N GLN A 74 -28.00 -24.17 38.23
CA GLN A 74 -27.31 -23.82 39.48
C GLN A 74 -26.00 -23.10 39.08
N CYS A 75 -25.64 -22.05 39.82
CA CYS A 75 -24.31 -21.49 40.14
C CYS A 75 -23.12 -21.59 39.16
N ILE A 76 -22.68 -20.43 38.66
CA ILE A 76 -21.25 -20.04 38.58
C ILE A 76 -21.15 -18.63 39.19
N PRO A 77 -20.23 -18.34 40.13
CA PRO A 77 -20.12 -17.01 40.72
C PRO A 77 -19.50 -16.06 39.69
N SER A 78 -20.30 -15.14 39.16
CA SER A 78 -19.79 -13.99 38.44
C SER A 78 -19.14 -13.04 39.45
N SER A 79 -17.81 -13.07 39.49
CA SER A 79 -17.04 -11.95 40.01
C SER A 79 -17.38 -10.74 39.14
N GLN A 80 -18.14 -9.81 39.71
CA GLN A 80 -18.30 -8.49 39.09
C GLN A 80 -16.90 -7.89 38.91
N PRO A 81 -16.49 -7.50 37.69
CA PRO A 81 -15.25 -6.78 37.53
C PRO A 81 -15.37 -5.47 38.31
N SER A 82 -14.38 -5.21 39.18
CA SER A 82 -14.30 -3.94 39.91
C SER A 82 -14.53 -2.77 38.95
N SER A 83 -15.26 -1.74 39.39
CA SER A 83 -15.61 -0.56 38.56
C SER A 83 -14.39 0.13 37.91
N SER A 84 -13.19 -0.13 38.42
CA SER A 84 -11.91 0.31 37.84
C SER A 84 -11.49 -0.46 36.58
N GLN A 85 -11.72 -1.78 36.51
CA GLN A 85 -11.36 -2.60 35.35
C GLN A 85 -12.26 -2.32 34.14
N SER A 86 -13.56 -2.09 34.36
CA SER A 86 -14.49 -1.71 33.29
C SER A 86 -14.04 -0.43 32.57
N LYS A 87 -13.60 0.58 33.33
CA LYS A 87 -13.13 1.86 32.78
C LYS A 87 -11.84 1.72 31.95
N LEU A 88 -10.94 0.82 32.34
CA LEU A 88 -9.71 0.56 31.57
C LEU A 88 -10.04 -0.12 30.23
N CYS A 89 -10.96 -1.08 30.23
CA CYS A 89 -11.46 -1.72 29.02
C CYS A 89 -12.09 -0.69 28.06
N ASP A 90 -12.93 0.22 28.57
CA ASP A 90 -13.59 1.24 27.75
C ASP A 90 -12.60 2.20 27.09
N LYS A 91 -11.58 2.64 27.83
CA LYS A 91 -10.49 3.49 27.31
C LYS A 91 -9.67 2.76 26.23
N LEU A 92 -9.36 1.48 26.45
CA LEU A 92 -8.62 0.69 25.46
C LEU A 92 -9.47 0.44 24.20
N LEU A 93 -10.76 0.13 24.37
CA LEU A 93 -11.70 -0.04 23.26
C LEU A 93 -11.79 1.22 22.41
N PHE A 94 -11.85 2.39 23.05
CA PHE A 94 -11.87 3.68 22.39
C PHE A 94 -10.60 3.89 21.53
N VAL A 95 -9.41 3.67 22.10
CA VAL A 95 -8.14 3.86 21.40
C VAL A 95 -7.98 2.89 20.23
N LEU A 96 -8.25 1.61 20.44
CA LEU A 96 -8.12 0.60 19.39
C LEU A 96 -9.19 0.76 18.30
N GLY A 97 -10.41 1.11 18.69
CA GLY A 97 -11.50 1.40 17.76
C GLY A 97 -11.20 2.60 16.87
N ARG A 98 -10.55 3.64 17.41
CA ARG A 98 -10.07 4.79 16.65
C ARG A 98 -8.89 4.41 15.74
N ASN A 99 -7.91 3.68 16.27
CA ASN A 99 -6.74 3.23 15.51
C ASN A 99 -7.13 2.37 14.30
N TYR A 100 -8.14 1.51 14.46
CA TYR A 100 -8.65 0.68 13.36
C TYR A 100 -9.07 1.52 12.13
N PHE A 101 -9.68 2.68 12.36
CA PHE A 101 -10.14 3.60 11.32
C PHE A 101 -9.13 4.69 10.95
N ASP A 102 -7.97 4.77 11.61
CA ASP A 102 -6.87 5.64 11.22
C ASP A 102 -6.12 5.08 10.00
N VAL A 103 -6.80 5.13 8.86
CA VAL A 103 -6.25 4.65 7.58
C VAL A 103 -5.05 5.48 7.12
N CYS A 104 -4.96 6.74 7.55
CA CYS A 104 -3.84 7.62 7.25
C CYS A 104 -2.55 7.10 7.89
N GLN A 105 -2.60 6.80 9.19
CA GLN A 105 -1.46 6.24 9.91
C GLN A 105 -1.15 4.82 9.42
N ARG A 106 -2.18 3.97 9.28
CA ARG A 106 -2.02 2.57 8.88
C ARG A 106 -1.37 2.41 7.50
N LEU A 107 -1.78 3.21 6.53
CA LEU A 107 -1.19 3.20 5.18
C LEU A 107 0.04 4.12 5.08
N SER A 108 0.30 4.93 6.12
CA SER A 108 1.37 5.94 6.15
C SER A 108 1.29 6.84 4.90
N LEU A 109 0.12 7.45 4.69
CA LEU A 109 -0.18 8.22 3.49
C LEU A 109 0.58 9.56 3.47
N ASP A 110 1.30 9.84 2.39
CA ASP A 110 1.92 11.15 2.17
C ASP A 110 0.85 12.19 1.77
N TYR A 111 -0.18 11.73 1.08
CA TYR A 111 -1.34 12.51 0.68
C TYR A 111 -2.61 11.92 1.28
N VAL A 112 -3.34 12.71 2.07
CA VAL A 112 -4.63 12.30 2.65
C VAL A 112 -5.76 12.63 1.67
N PRO A 113 -6.46 11.63 1.10
CA PRO A 113 -7.54 11.88 0.15
C PRO A 113 -8.68 12.68 0.79
N ARG A 114 -9.29 13.60 0.03
CA ARG A 114 -10.43 14.41 0.51
C ARG A 114 -11.57 13.56 1.06
N CYS A 115 -11.79 12.39 0.46
CA CYS A 115 -12.82 11.43 0.88
C CYS A 115 -12.56 10.82 2.26
N VAL A 116 -11.31 10.73 2.70
CA VAL A 116 -10.95 10.28 4.06
C VAL A 116 -11.24 11.38 5.08
N ARG A 117 -11.02 12.65 4.70
CA ARG A 117 -11.32 13.82 5.57
C ARG A 117 -12.82 14.06 5.76
N ASN A 118 -13.64 13.73 4.76
CA ASN A 118 -15.10 13.85 4.83
C ASN A 118 -15.79 12.58 4.32
N ILE A 119 -15.88 11.59 5.21
CA ILE A 119 -16.48 10.29 4.88
C ILE A 119 -17.98 10.43 4.59
N SER A 120 -18.68 11.34 5.27
CA SER A 120 -20.12 11.56 5.06
C SER A 120 -20.41 12.05 3.65
N ASP A 121 -19.68 13.06 3.18
CA ASP A 121 -19.79 13.57 1.81
C ASP A 121 -19.44 12.48 0.78
N CYS A 122 -18.35 11.74 1.01
CA CYS A 122 -17.98 10.61 0.16
C CYS A 122 -19.09 9.56 0.08
N ALA A 123 -19.71 9.22 1.21
CA ALA A 123 -20.78 8.23 1.26
C ALA A 123 -22.02 8.68 0.49
N GLN A 124 -22.37 9.97 0.55
CA GLN A 124 -23.53 10.55 -0.12
C GLN A 124 -23.30 10.71 -1.63
N HIS A 125 -22.13 11.20 -2.05
CA HIS A 125 -21.90 11.62 -3.43
C HIS A 125 -21.09 10.61 -4.27
N HIS A 126 -20.14 9.88 -3.67
CA HIS A 126 -19.25 8.96 -4.41
C HIS A 126 -19.62 7.49 -4.24
N ALA A 127 -19.88 7.05 -3.01
CA ALA A 127 -20.17 5.64 -2.70
C ALA A 127 -21.58 5.21 -3.12
N ASN A 128 -22.50 6.16 -3.18
CA ASN A 128 -23.92 5.90 -3.36
C ASN A 128 -24.24 5.62 -4.84
N LYS A 129 -24.78 4.44 -5.12
CA LYS A 129 -25.22 4.05 -6.47
C LYS A 129 -26.38 4.88 -7.02
N ARG A 130 -27.03 5.68 -6.16
CA ARG A 130 -28.07 6.64 -6.58
C ARG A 130 -27.50 7.95 -7.12
N SER A 131 -26.21 8.21 -6.88
CA SER A 131 -25.54 9.39 -7.42
C SER A 131 -25.43 9.29 -8.94
N PRO A 132 -25.50 10.44 -9.66
CA PRO A 132 -25.41 10.43 -11.11
C PRO A 132 -24.10 9.78 -11.57
N PRO A 133 -24.12 9.01 -12.66
CA PRO A 133 -22.91 8.44 -13.22
C PRO A 133 -21.94 9.54 -13.62
N THR A 134 -20.66 9.24 -13.53
CA THR A 134 -19.58 10.13 -13.90
C THR A 134 -19.63 10.37 -15.41
N LYS A 135 -19.56 11.64 -15.80
CA LYS A 135 -19.48 12.03 -17.21
C LYS A 135 -18.11 11.63 -17.74
N CYS A 136 -18.05 10.81 -18.78
CA CYS A 136 -16.80 10.45 -19.46
C CYS A 136 -16.60 11.31 -20.72
N VAL A 137 -15.35 11.42 -21.18
CA VAL A 137 -15.06 11.92 -22.52
C VAL A 137 -15.74 10.99 -23.54
N ASN A 138 -16.43 11.57 -24.53
CA ASN A 138 -17.13 10.76 -25.53
C ASN A 138 -16.14 10.07 -26.50
N SER A 139 -16.57 8.94 -27.07
CA SER A 139 -15.73 8.11 -27.95
C SER A 139 -15.12 8.88 -29.13
N MET A 140 -15.90 9.76 -29.79
CA MET A 140 -15.37 10.58 -30.89
C MET A 140 -14.20 11.47 -30.43
N ARG A 141 -14.36 12.16 -29.29
CA ARG A 141 -13.31 13.00 -28.72
C ARG A 141 -12.13 12.18 -28.21
N GLN A 142 -12.35 10.98 -27.68
CA GLN A 142 -11.27 10.07 -27.30
C GLN A 142 -10.40 9.72 -28.50
N VAL A 143 -11.01 9.25 -29.60
CA VAL A 143 -10.30 8.89 -30.84
C VAL A 143 -9.53 10.09 -31.40
N CYS A 144 -10.20 11.25 -31.57
CA CYS A 144 -9.53 12.45 -32.06
C CYS A 144 -8.38 12.93 -31.16
N THR A 145 -8.45 12.65 -29.86
CA THR A 145 -7.39 12.99 -28.91
C THR A 145 -6.21 12.02 -29.02
N LEU A 146 -6.48 10.72 -29.16
CA LEU A 146 -5.44 9.72 -29.41
C LEU A 146 -4.70 9.97 -30.74
N ASP A 147 -5.41 10.43 -31.77
CA ASP A 147 -4.82 10.81 -33.06
C ASP A 147 -3.77 11.93 -32.90
N GLN A 148 -3.90 12.81 -31.90
CA GLN A 148 -2.88 13.85 -31.63
C GLN A 148 -1.52 13.25 -31.26
N LEU A 149 -1.50 12.07 -30.61
CA LEU A 149 -0.25 11.37 -30.34
C LEU A 149 0.35 10.81 -31.63
N VAL A 150 -0.47 10.23 -32.51
CA VAL A 150 -0.06 9.75 -33.85
C VAL A 150 0.48 10.89 -34.72
N GLU A 151 -0.11 12.08 -34.59
CA GLU A 151 0.30 13.33 -35.24
C GLU A 151 1.48 14.05 -34.56
N HIS A 152 2.02 13.50 -33.47
CA HIS A 152 3.13 14.07 -32.71
C HIS A 152 2.86 15.45 -32.08
N ARG A 153 1.68 15.61 -31.50
CA ARG A 153 1.25 16.81 -30.76
C ARG A 153 0.96 16.50 -29.28
N PRO A 154 1.98 16.08 -28.51
CA PRO A 154 1.81 15.69 -27.10
C PRO A 154 1.38 16.85 -26.20
N ASP A 155 1.73 18.08 -26.55
CA ASP A 155 1.31 19.31 -25.88
C ASP A 155 -0.20 19.54 -26.01
N GLN A 156 -0.75 19.36 -27.22
CA GLN A 156 -2.20 19.46 -27.46
C GLN A 156 -2.96 18.33 -26.76
N PHE A 157 -2.39 17.13 -26.73
CA PHE A 157 -2.94 16.00 -26.00
C PHE A 157 -3.06 16.32 -24.52
N LEU A 158 -1.98 16.79 -23.89
CA LEU A 158 -1.97 17.20 -22.49
C LEU A 158 -2.97 18.33 -22.21
N GLU A 159 -3.01 19.36 -23.06
CA GLU A 159 -3.95 20.47 -22.93
C GLU A 159 -5.41 19.99 -23.00
N PHE A 160 -5.73 19.09 -23.92
CA PHE A 160 -7.06 18.50 -24.01
C PHE A 160 -7.44 17.75 -22.72
N LEU A 161 -6.55 16.92 -22.19
CA LEU A 161 -6.84 16.17 -20.96
C LEU A 161 -7.07 17.11 -19.77
N ASN A 162 -6.26 18.17 -19.65
CA ASN A 162 -6.48 19.23 -18.66
C ASN A 162 -7.87 19.87 -18.82
N GLN A 163 -8.24 20.24 -20.04
CA GLN A 163 -9.57 20.82 -20.31
C GLN A 163 -10.72 19.85 -20.01
N ALA A 164 -10.56 18.56 -20.28
CA ALA A 164 -11.56 17.54 -19.95
C ALA A 164 -11.79 17.45 -18.43
N ILE A 165 -10.72 17.40 -17.64
CA ILE A 165 -10.80 17.39 -16.17
C ILE A 165 -11.47 18.68 -15.66
N MET A 166 -11.11 19.85 -16.20
CA MET A 166 -11.73 21.13 -15.83
C MET A 166 -13.23 21.18 -16.18
N ARG A 167 -13.67 20.48 -17.23
CA ARG A 167 -15.08 20.28 -17.60
C ARG A 167 -15.77 19.19 -16.78
N ARG A 168 -15.09 18.62 -15.78
CA ARG A 168 -15.56 17.48 -14.97
C ARG A 168 -15.91 16.25 -15.81
N GLU A 169 -15.13 16.00 -16.86
CA GLU A 169 -15.19 14.80 -17.67
C GLU A 169 -14.05 13.85 -17.30
N PHE A 170 -14.39 12.61 -16.93
CA PHE A 170 -13.42 11.55 -16.68
C PHE A 170 -12.79 11.09 -18.00
N LEU A 171 -11.47 10.92 -18.00
CA LEU A 171 -10.68 10.60 -19.19
C LEU A 171 -10.97 9.22 -19.78
N ASP A 172 -11.46 8.30 -18.95
CA ASP A 172 -11.56 6.87 -19.24
C ASP A 172 -10.20 6.13 -19.23
N SER A 173 -10.23 4.80 -19.28
CA SER A 173 -9.04 3.96 -19.16
C SER A 173 -8.05 4.17 -20.31
N GLU A 174 -8.54 4.26 -21.56
CA GLU A 174 -7.70 4.41 -22.77
C GLU A 174 -6.83 5.69 -22.74
N LEU A 175 -7.43 6.86 -22.50
CA LEU A 175 -6.69 8.12 -22.45
C LEU A 175 -5.74 8.17 -21.25
N PHE A 176 -6.11 7.56 -20.12
CA PHE A 176 -5.27 7.48 -18.94
C PHE A 176 -4.01 6.64 -19.22
N ILE A 177 -4.18 5.45 -19.81
CA ILE A 177 -3.07 4.57 -20.20
C ILE A 177 -2.19 5.25 -21.24
N ALA A 178 -2.78 5.90 -22.25
CA ALA A 178 -2.03 6.65 -23.26
C ALA A 178 -1.17 7.77 -22.65
N GLY A 179 -1.68 8.47 -21.63
CA GLY A 179 -0.91 9.46 -20.87
C GLY A 179 0.29 8.85 -20.14
N LEU A 180 0.09 7.72 -19.44
CA LEU A 180 1.19 7.01 -18.76
C LEU A 180 2.23 6.49 -19.78
N GLN A 181 1.78 5.93 -20.91
CA GLN A 181 2.67 5.48 -21.97
C GLN A 181 3.45 6.64 -22.61
N LEU A 182 2.82 7.81 -22.78
CA LEU A 182 3.50 9.00 -23.28
C LEU A 182 4.64 9.42 -22.35
N MET A 183 4.41 9.42 -21.03
CA MET A 183 5.45 9.72 -20.04
C MET A 183 6.67 8.79 -20.22
N LEU A 184 6.43 7.49 -20.43
CA LEU A 184 7.51 6.53 -20.65
C LEU A 184 8.24 6.72 -21.98
N THR A 185 7.58 7.18 -23.04
CA THR A 185 8.12 7.06 -24.39
C THR A 185 8.60 8.36 -25.03
N ILE A 186 8.09 9.52 -24.62
CA ILE A 186 8.40 10.80 -25.29
C ILE A 186 9.90 11.13 -25.32
N ASN A 187 10.51 11.22 -26.50
CA ASN A 187 11.90 11.66 -26.61
C ASN A 187 11.99 13.18 -26.76
N GLU A 188 13.14 13.76 -26.40
CA GLU A 188 13.39 15.19 -26.53
C GLU A 188 13.21 15.65 -27.99
N PRO A 189 12.44 16.72 -28.25
CA PRO A 189 12.27 17.24 -29.59
C PRO A 189 13.59 17.70 -30.20
N SER A 190 13.71 17.48 -31.50
CA SER A 190 14.79 18.04 -32.30
C SER A 190 14.71 19.56 -32.27
N LYS A 191 15.86 20.24 -32.09
CA LYS A 191 15.93 21.72 -32.05
C LYS A 191 15.45 22.35 -33.36
N GLU A 192 15.54 21.59 -34.44
CA GLU A 192 15.09 21.97 -35.79
C GLU A 192 13.56 22.04 -35.90
N LEU A 193 12.80 21.35 -35.05
CA LEU A 193 11.33 21.40 -35.03
C LEU A 193 10.77 22.71 -34.44
N ARG A 194 11.57 23.46 -33.67
CA ARG A 194 11.16 24.72 -33.01
C ARG A 194 9.85 24.62 -32.22
N VAL A 195 9.64 23.50 -31.53
CA VAL A 195 8.51 23.34 -30.60
C VAL A 195 8.77 24.10 -29.30
N ASN A 196 7.70 24.53 -28.64
CA ASN A 196 7.75 25.35 -27.42
C ASN A 196 7.61 24.51 -26.12
N TYR A 197 7.92 23.22 -26.17
CA TYR A 197 7.89 22.32 -25.01
C TYR A 197 9.14 21.44 -25.00
N SER A 198 9.58 21.03 -23.81
CA SER A 198 10.57 19.96 -23.62
C SER A 198 9.88 18.63 -23.29
N ALA A 199 10.60 17.50 -23.39
CA ALA A 199 10.04 16.22 -22.95
C ALA A 199 9.75 16.22 -21.44
N ASP A 200 10.57 16.90 -20.64
CA ASP A 200 10.41 17.02 -19.19
C ASP A 200 9.12 17.77 -18.82
N ASP A 201 8.81 18.86 -19.52
CA ASP A 201 7.56 19.62 -19.33
C ASP A 201 6.34 18.73 -19.56
N ILE A 202 6.38 17.91 -20.61
CA ILE A 202 5.28 16.98 -20.93
C ILE A 202 5.18 15.87 -19.88
N VAL A 203 6.29 15.27 -19.46
CA VAL A 203 6.29 14.20 -18.45
C VAL A 203 5.74 14.71 -17.12
N THR A 204 6.25 15.84 -16.64
CA THR A 204 5.82 16.47 -15.39
C THR A 204 4.38 16.91 -15.47
N GLY A 205 4.00 17.65 -16.53
CA GLY A 205 2.64 18.12 -16.73
C GLY A 205 1.62 16.98 -16.85
N MET A 206 1.99 15.88 -17.52
CA MET A 206 1.15 14.68 -17.63
C MET A 206 0.99 13.99 -16.27
N GLY A 207 2.08 13.81 -15.51
CA GLY A 207 2.03 13.24 -14.16
C GLY A 207 1.11 14.01 -13.23
N GLU A 208 1.28 15.34 -13.15
CA GLU A 208 0.41 16.21 -12.36
C GLU A 208 -1.05 16.16 -12.80
N MET A 209 -1.31 16.12 -14.11
CA MET A 209 -2.66 16.07 -14.66
C MET A 209 -3.34 14.75 -14.31
N LEU A 210 -2.65 13.61 -14.43
CA LEU A 210 -3.18 12.30 -14.04
C LEU A 210 -3.42 12.21 -12.53
N GLU A 211 -2.54 12.78 -11.71
CA GLU A 211 -2.78 12.91 -10.28
C GLU A 211 -4.01 13.78 -9.95
N ARG A 212 -4.18 14.91 -10.65
CA ARG A 212 -5.38 15.75 -10.54
C ARG A 212 -6.63 14.99 -10.98
N CYS A 213 -6.54 14.13 -11.99
CA CYS A 213 -7.63 13.25 -12.43
C CYS A 213 -8.09 12.35 -11.26
N LEU A 214 -7.16 11.69 -10.56
CA LEU A 214 -7.47 10.84 -9.40
C LEU A 214 -8.18 11.63 -8.28
N GLU A 215 -7.83 12.90 -8.07
CA GLU A 215 -8.45 13.74 -7.05
C GLU A 215 -9.88 14.16 -7.40
N HIS A 216 -10.14 14.49 -8.67
CA HIS A 216 -11.47 14.86 -9.16
C HIS A 216 -12.39 13.64 -9.34
N PHE A 217 -11.80 12.50 -9.70
CA PHE A 217 -12.47 11.24 -10.01
C PHE A 217 -11.89 10.11 -9.14
N PRO A 218 -12.11 10.14 -7.82
CA PRO A 218 -11.47 9.18 -6.92
C PRO A 218 -11.97 7.75 -7.15
N PRO A 219 -11.13 6.72 -6.95
CA PRO A 219 -11.50 5.31 -7.15
C PRO A 219 -12.63 4.82 -6.23
N CYS A 220 -12.93 5.59 -5.19
CA CYS A 220 -14.05 5.34 -4.31
C CYS A 220 -15.43 5.67 -4.96
N ARG A 221 -15.48 6.30 -6.14
CA ARG A 221 -16.74 6.43 -6.88
C ARG A 221 -17.27 5.07 -7.31
N TRP A 222 -18.58 4.88 -7.17
CA TRP A 222 -19.22 3.57 -7.34
C TRP A 222 -19.12 3.02 -8.77
N ASP A 223 -18.99 3.89 -9.76
CA ASP A 223 -19.00 3.60 -11.20
C ASP A 223 -17.59 3.59 -11.84
N LEU A 224 -16.58 4.14 -11.18
CA LEU A 224 -15.22 4.27 -11.75
C LEU A 224 -14.27 3.12 -11.42
N ARG A 225 -14.66 2.22 -10.53
CA ARG A 225 -13.80 1.10 -10.08
C ARG A 225 -13.33 0.22 -11.23
N SER A 226 -14.21 -0.08 -12.19
CA SER A 226 -13.87 -0.90 -13.37
C SER A 226 -12.84 -0.20 -14.25
N ALA A 227 -13.04 1.09 -14.55
CA ALA A 227 -12.10 1.86 -15.36
C ALA A 227 -10.70 1.92 -14.73
N PHE A 228 -10.59 2.14 -13.41
CA PHE A 228 -9.28 2.09 -12.74
C PHE A 228 -8.66 0.70 -12.68
N HIS A 229 -9.48 -0.35 -12.64
CA HIS A 229 -8.97 -1.71 -12.79
C HIS A 229 -8.42 -1.94 -14.20
N GLU A 230 -9.09 -1.45 -15.24
CA GLU A 230 -8.61 -1.49 -16.63
C GLU A 230 -7.32 -0.69 -16.80
N VAL A 231 -7.17 0.47 -16.15
CA VAL A 231 -5.90 1.22 -16.15
C VAL A 231 -4.75 0.38 -15.59
N LEU A 232 -4.97 -0.28 -14.45
CA LEU A 232 -3.93 -1.10 -13.81
C LEU A 232 -3.57 -2.36 -14.61
N MET A 233 -4.56 -2.91 -15.32
CA MET A 233 -4.41 -4.07 -16.21
C MET A 233 -4.14 -3.68 -17.67
N GLY A 234 -3.93 -2.39 -17.94
CA GLY A 234 -3.80 -1.85 -19.29
C GLY A 234 -2.53 -2.29 -20.00
N ASP A 235 -2.57 -2.21 -21.32
CA ASP A 235 -1.48 -2.62 -22.20
C ASP A 235 -0.54 -1.45 -22.52
N LEU A 236 0.74 -1.78 -22.70
CA LEU A 236 1.74 -0.86 -23.23
C LEU A 236 1.91 -1.13 -24.73
N ASP A 237 1.09 -0.46 -25.54
CA ASP A 237 1.00 -0.66 -27.00
C ASP A 237 2.22 -0.14 -27.79
N ALA A 238 3.08 0.68 -27.18
CA ALA A 238 4.22 1.23 -27.90
C ALA A 238 5.18 0.11 -28.38
N PRO A 239 5.73 0.20 -29.62
CA PRO A 239 6.57 -0.87 -30.18
C PRO A 239 7.83 -1.23 -29.37
N CYS A 240 8.31 -0.34 -28.50
CA CYS A 240 9.44 -0.59 -27.61
C CYS A 240 9.09 -1.52 -26.42
N PHE A 241 7.80 -1.80 -26.17
CA PHE A 241 7.36 -2.67 -25.07
C PHE A 241 6.90 -4.06 -25.52
N LYS A 242 7.27 -4.47 -26.74
CA LYS A 242 6.90 -5.80 -27.29
C LYS A 242 7.40 -6.99 -26.46
N GLU A 243 8.42 -6.78 -25.63
CA GLU A 243 8.97 -7.80 -24.73
C GLU A 243 8.21 -7.90 -23.40
N CYS A 244 7.36 -6.91 -23.07
CA CYS A 244 6.50 -6.97 -21.91
C CYS A 244 5.34 -7.96 -22.13
N ASP A 245 4.96 -8.70 -21.09
CA ASP A 245 3.78 -9.55 -21.16
C ASP A 245 2.53 -8.71 -20.92
N LEU A 246 1.76 -8.49 -21.99
CA LEU A 246 0.50 -7.74 -21.95
C LEU A 246 -0.48 -8.32 -20.92
N ARG A 247 -0.45 -9.65 -20.68
CA ARG A 247 -1.38 -10.31 -19.75
C ARG A 247 -1.12 -9.96 -18.29
N GLU A 248 0.08 -9.50 -17.96
CA GLU A 248 0.47 -9.13 -16.60
C GLU A 248 -0.06 -7.74 -16.21
N GLY A 249 -0.42 -6.90 -17.19
CA GLY A 249 -0.94 -5.56 -16.98
C GLY A 249 0.12 -4.49 -16.66
N LEU A 250 -0.27 -3.22 -16.80
CA LEU A 250 0.60 -2.06 -16.70
C LEU A 250 1.47 -2.02 -15.45
N LEU A 251 0.89 -2.20 -14.25
CA LEU A 251 1.66 -2.10 -13.00
C LEU A 251 2.78 -3.13 -12.94
N ARG A 252 2.48 -4.38 -13.31
CA ARG A 252 3.47 -5.47 -13.27
C ARG A 252 4.54 -5.26 -14.34
N ASN A 253 4.16 -4.77 -15.51
CA ASN A 253 5.10 -4.43 -16.58
C ASN A 253 6.03 -3.27 -16.17
N VAL A 254 5.53 -2.24 -15.49
CA VAL A 254 6.38 -1.16 -14.95
C VAL A 254 7.37 -1.72 -13.91
N LEU A 255 6.92 -2.55 -12.97
CA LEU A 255 7.82 -3.19 -11.98
C LEU A 255 8.85 -4.09 -12.66
N HIS A 256 8.45 -4.83 -13.69
CA HIS A 256 9.34 -5.66 -14.49
C HIS A 256 10.39 -4.83 -15.22
N LEU A 257 10.00 -3.70 -15.82
CA LEU A 257 10.94 -2.78 -16.47
C LEU A 257 11.93 -2.19 -15.47
N ILE A 258 11.49 -1.83 -14.25
CA ILE A 258 12.41 -1.37 -13.19
C ILE A 258 13.39 -2.48 -12.81
N GLU A 259 12.90 -3.69 -12.54
CA GLU A 259 13.73 -4.87 -12.22
C GLU A 259 14.76 -5.14 -13.33
N HIS A 260 14.30 -5.18 -14.58
CA HIS A 260 15.15 -5.39 -15.75
C HIS A 260 16.22 -4.31 -15.87
N ASN A 261 15.85 -3.02 -15.76
CA ASN A 261 16.83 -1.94 -15.84
C ASN A 261 17.80 -1.99 -14.66
N ILE A 262 17.42 -2.41 -13.45
CA ILE A 262 18.36 -2.59 -12.33
C ILE A 262 19.46 -3.61 -12.69
N GLU A 263 19.09 -4.70 -13.36
CA GLU A 263 19.97 -5.82 -13.68
C GLU A 263 20.83 -5.60 -14.94
N THR A 264 20.34 -4.84 -15.92
CA THR A 264 21.00 -4.70 -17.23
C THR A 264 21.77 -3.39 -17.39
N GLU A 265 22.96 -3.47 -17.97
CA GLU A 265 23.76 -2.30 -18.35
C GLU A 265 23.62 -2.03 -19.86
N VAL A 266 23.19 -0.83 -20.25
CA VAL A 266 22.82 -0.43 -21.65
C VAL A 266 24.01 -0.41 -22.63
N LYS A 267 25.21 -0.87 -22.23
CA LYS A 267 26.49 -0.60 -22.93
C LYS A 267 26.61 -1.20 -24.35
N GLN A 268 25.77 -2.15 -24.77
CA GLN A 268 25.91 -2.79 -26.11
C GLN A 268 24.84 -2.39 -27.14
N GLU A 269 23.63 -2.01 -26.76
CA GLU A 269 22.55 -1.73 -27.73
C GLU A 269 22.60 -0.30 -28.28
N GLY A 270 22.97 0.68 -27.45
CA GLY A 270 23.13 2.07 -27.87
C GLY A 270 24.20 2.26 -28.95
N LYS A 271 25.30 1.47 -28.91
CA LYS A 271 26.36 1.52 -29.93
C LYS A 271 25.93 0.91 -31.27
N ARG A 272 25.15 -0.18 -31.25
CA ARG A 272 24.61 -0.79 -32.47
C ARG A 272 23.50 0.07 -33.09
N ARG A 273 22.55 0.57 -32.30
CA ARG A 273 21.43 1.41 -32.80
C ARG A 273 21.89 2.81 -33.23
N ALA A 274 22.81 3.45 -32.52
CA ALA A 274 23.41 4.73 -32.96
C ALA A 274 24.26 4.58 -34.23
N ALA A 275 24.91 3.42 -34.43
CA ALA A 275 25.60 3.11 -35.69
C ALA A 275 24.60 2.90 -36.84
N THR A 276 23.43 2.32 -36.57
CA THR A 276 22.33 2.17 -37.54
C THR A 276 21.68 3.51 -37.88
N ASP A 277 21.33 4.36 -36.89
CA ASP A 277 20.81 5.71 -37.14
C ASP A 277 21.86 6.56 -37.88
N LYS A 278 23.15 6.49 -37.53
CA LYS A 278 24.24 7.13 -38.31
C LYS A 278 24.43 6.54 -39.70
N ARG A 279 24.04 5.27 -39.94
CA ARG A 279 24.05 4.66 -41.27
C ARG A 279 22.85 5.12 -42.08
N ILE A 280 21.66 5.17 -41.49
CA ILE A 280 20.43 5.67 -42.11
C ILE A 280 20.59 7.16 -42.46
N ILE A 281 21.12 7.97 -41.55
CA ILE A 281 21.44 9.38 -41.79
C ILE A 281 22.51 9.52 -42.88
N ARG A 282 23.59 8.72 -42.88
CA ARG A 282 24.60 8.74 -43.95
C ARG A 282 24.08 8.22 -45.30
N HIS A 283 23.14 7.28 -45.30
CA HIS A 283 22.53 6.75 -46.51
C HIS A 283 21.43 7.69 -47.04
N ALA A 284 20.82 8.50 -46.17
CA ALA A 284 19.92 9.59 -46.53
C ALA A 284 20.66 10.87 -46.98
N LEU A 285 21.87 11.10 -46.47
CA LEU A 285 22.77 12.17 -46.91
C LEU A 285 23.74 11.76 -48.04
N GLY A 286 23.69 10.50 -48.49
CA GLY A 286 24.56 9.97 -49.53
C GLY A 286 24.14 10.42 -50.93
N ASP A 287 24.96 11.25 -51.56
CA ASP A 287 25.02 11.58 -52.99
C ASP A 287 23.69 11.77 -53.73
N LYS A 288 23.04 12.91 -53.43
CA LYS A 288 22.47 13.89 -54.38
C LYS A 288 21.46 14.78 -53.64
N THR A 289 21.71 16.09 -53.64
CA THR A 289 20.72 17.17 -53.44
C THR A 289 19.58 16.83 -52.46
N VAL A 290 19.81 17.02 -51.16
CA VAL A 290 18.78 16.97 -50.12
C VAL A 290 17.78 18.09 -50.38
N GLN A 291 16.67 17.74 -51.03
CA GLN A 291 15.52 18.63 -51.21
C GLN A 291 14.19 17.88 -51.09
N ASP A 292 14.18 16.73 -50.42
CA ASP A 292 12.95 16.02 -50.12
C ASP A 292 12.51 16.29 -48.67
N TYR A 293 11.46 17.09 -48.53
CA TYR A 293 10.83 17.42 -47.25
C TYR A 293 10.50 16.16 -46.45
N HIS A 294 10.14 15.05 -47.11
CA HIS A 294 9.82 13.78 -46.46
C HIS A 294 11.02 13.14 -45.73
N THR A 295 12.23 13.27 -46.28
CA THR A 295 13.46 12.78 -45.66
C THR A 295 13.85 13.65 -44.47
N TRP A 296 13.75 14.98 -44.61
CA TRP A 296 13.97 15.91 -43.51
C TRP A 296 12.98 15.65 -42.35
N VAL A 297 11.69 15.52 -42.65
CA VAL A 297 10.65 15.22 -41.66
C VAL A 297 10.96 13.89 -40.97
N SER A 298 11.30 12.83 -41.70
CA SER A 298 11.54 11.51 -41.11
C SER A 298 12.79 11.44 -40.20
N ILE A 299 13.78 12.30 -40.42
CA ILE A 299 14.97 12.43 -39.57
C ILE A 299 14.66 13.25 -38.31
N HIS A 300 13.90 14.33 -38.44
CA HIS A 300 13.63 15.27 -37.34
C HIS A 300 12.29 15.02 -36.63
N ARG A 301 11.48 14.04 -37.08
CA ARG A 301 10.19 13.69 -36.48
C ARG A 301 10.37 13.27 -35.03
N MET A 302 9.45 13.71 -34.19
CA MET A 302 9.32 13.23 -32.81
C MET A 302 9.25 11.69 -32.79
N ARG A 303 10.00 11.09 -31.86
CA ARG A 303 9.98 9.64 -31.64
C ARG A 303 9.48 9.36 -30.23
N TYR A 304 8.72 8.27 -30.12
CA TYR A 304 8.23 7.73 -28.87
C TYR A 304 8.88 6.36 -28.68
N ASP A 305 9.96 6.32 -27.92
CA ASP A 305 10.80 5.13 -27.79
C ASP A 305 11.53 5.15 -26.45
N PHE A 306 11.07 4.30 -25.53
CA PHE A 306 11.64 4.14 -24.19
C PHE A 306 13.10 3.67 -24.25
N ASP A 307 13.46 2.85 -25.25
CA ASP A 307 14.82 2.32 -25.38
C ASP A 307 15.85 3.38 -25.77
N ARG A 308 15.41 4.52 -26.33
CA ARG A 308 16.31 5.62 -26.68
C ARG A 308 16.69 6.49 -25.48
N LEU A 309 15.94 6.38 -24.40
CA LEU A 309 16.17 7.18 -23.20
C LEU A 309 17.46 6.74 -22.48
N SER A 310 18.09 7.71 -21.81
CA SER A 310 19.20 7.41 -20.91
C SER A 310 18.71 6.56 -19.74
N ARG A 311 19.61 5.80 -19.09
CA ARG A 311 19.26 4.99 -17.92
C ARG A 311 18.59 5.82 -16.81
N VAL A 312 19.14 7.00 -16.54
CA VAL A 312 18.62 7.93 -15.52
C VAL A 312 17.20 8.34 -15.88
N GLU A 313 16.98 8.74 -17.13
CA GLU A 313 15.68 9.17 -17.63
C GLU A 313 14.63 8.05 -17.61
N ARG A 314 15.03 6.82 -17.94
CA ARG A 314 14.15 5.64 -17.84
C ARG A 314 13.67 5.44 -16.40
N PHE A 315 14.57 5.52 -15.41
CA PHE A 315 14.17 5.37 -14.01
C PHE A 315 13.26 6.49 -13.55
N HIS A 316 13.61 7.77 -13.83
CA HIS A 316 12.75 8.90 -13.47
C HIS A 316 11.32 8.72 -14.00
N ARG A 317 11.16 8.31 -15.26
CA ARG A 317 9.83 8.09 -15.86
C ARG A 317 9.11 6.87 -15.32
N LEU A 318 9.82 5.76 -15.10
CA LEU A 318 9.24 4.56 -14.48
C LEU A 318 8.73 4.86 -13.08
N PHE A 319 9.48 5.61 -12.27
CA PHE A 319 9.07 6.02 -10.93
C PHE A 319 7.96 7.08 -10.96
N ALA A 320 7.96 8.01 -11.91
CA ALA A 320 6.86 8.96 -12.10
C ALA A 320 5.54 8.24 -12.45
N VAL A 321 5.58 7.23 -13.31
CA VAL A 321 4.40 6.39 -13.60
C VAL A 321 4.00 5.57 -12.38
N LEU A 322 4.96 4.92 -11.71
CA LEU A 322 4.69 4.11 -10.51
C LEU A 322 4.08 4.96 -9.39
N GLN A 323 4.50 6.21 -9.22
CA GLN A 323 3.95 7.18 -8.27
C GLN A 323 2.44 7.37 -8.46
N VAL A 324 1.99 7.61 -9.70
CA VAL A 324 0.57 7.78 -10.03
C VAL A 324 -0.22 6.50 -9.72
N LEU A 325 0.32 5.34 -10.12
CA LEU A 325 -0.31 4.04 -9.88
C LEU A 325 -0.41 3.72 -8.37
N VAL A 326 0.64 4.00 -7.59
CA VAL A 326 0.64 3.81 -6.14
C VAL A 326 -0.36 4.75 -5.46
N LYS A 327 -0.44 6.03 -5.88
CA LYS A 327 -1.44 6.98 -5.38
C LYS A 327 -2.87 6.47 -5.63
N LEU A 328 -3.14 5.92 -6.83
CA LEU A 328 -4.43 5.29 -7.13
C LEU A 328 -4.75 4.13 -6.16
N LEU A 329 -3.78 3.24 -5.92
CA LEU A 329 -3.96 2.10 -5.01
C LEU A 329 -4.14 2.51 -3.54
N GLU A 330 -3.42 3.54 -3.08
CA GLU A 330 -3.59 4.14 -1.76
C GLU A 330 -4.99 4.71 -1.57
N MET A 331 -5.48 5.48 -2.55
CA MET A 331 -6.82 6.06 -2.51
C MET A 331 -7.91 4.98 -2.50
N ASP A 332 -7.76 3.91 -3.28
CA ASP A 332 -8.71 2.79 -3.30
C ASP A 332 -8.70 2.03 -1.96
N LEU A 333 -7.53 1.62 -1.48
CA LEU A 333 -7.41 0.80 -0.27
C LEU A 333 -7.87 1.57 0.98
N ALA A 334 -7.51 2.85 1.11
CA ALA A 334 -7.94 3.69 2.23
C ALA A 334 -9.47 3.71 2.34
N MET A 335 -10.15 4.03 1.24
CA MET A 335 -11.62 4.09 1.22
C MET A 335 -12.25 2.70 1.31
N TRP A 336 -11.58 1.66 0.81
CA TRP A 336 -12.04 0.28 0.94
C TRP A 336 -12.06 -0.20 2.40
N ILE A 337 -11.00 0.08 3.17
CA ILE A 337 -10.91 -0.26 4.61
C ILE A 337 -12.06 0.41 5.37
N LEU A 338 -12.26 1.71 5.15
CA LEU A 338 -13.34 2.45 5.79
C LEU A 338 -14.69 1.82 5.47
N ARG A 339 -14.96 1.49 4.20
CA ARG A 339 -16.28 0.96 3.78
C ARG A 339 -16.56 -0.48 4.20
N ASN A 340 -15.53 -1.27 4.52
CA ASN A 340 -15.67 -2.69 4.83
C ASN A 340 -15.05 -3.04 6.21
N PRO A 341 -15.55 -2.43 7.31
CA PRO A 341 -14.97 -2.59 8.64
C PRO A 341 -15.22 -3.97 9.27
N THR A 342 -16.19 -4.72 8.74
CA THR A 342 -16.53 -6.08 9.19
C THR A 342 -16.46 -7.02 8.00
N LYS A 343 -16.28 -8.32 8.27
CA LYS A 343 -16.18 -9.35 7.22
C LYS A 343 -15.09 -9.02 6.17
N THR A 344 -14.03 -8.36 6.62
CA THR A 344 -12.96 -7.81 5.79
C THR A 344 -12.38 -8.86 4.86
N GLN A 345 -12.06 -10.06 5.35
CA GLN A 345 -11.53 -11.13 4.51
C GLN A 345 -12.54 -11.60 3.44
N GLN A 346 -13.82 -11.75 3.78
CA GLN A 346 -14.84 -12.13 2.79
C GLN A 346 -14.98 -11.08 1.68
N HIS A 347 -14.86 -9.79 2.04
CA HIS A 347 -14.87 -8.69 1.08
C HIS A 347 -13.57 -8.60 0.28
N LEU A 348 -12.42 -8.91 0.89
CA LEU A 348 -11.10 -8.94 0.25
C LEU A 348 -11.08 -10.00 -0.85
N CYS A 349 -11.58 -11.20 -0.54
CA CYS A 349 -11.61 -12.33 -1.47
C CYS A 349 -12.67 -12.19 -2.58
N ASN A 350 -13.55 -11.18 -2.51
CA ASN A 350 -14.62 -11.01 -3.47
C ASN A 350 -14.11 -10.27 -4.73
N PRO A 351 -14.15 -10.87 -5.94
CA PRO A 351 -13.61 -10.25 -7.15
C PRO A 351 -14.26 -8.90 -7.51
N SER A 352 -15.53 -8.70 -7.13
CA SER A 352 -16.29 -7.48 -7.43
C SER A 352 -16.16 -6.39 -6.37
N ARG A 353 -15.72 -6.75 -5.15
CA ARG A 353 -15.69 -5.83 -4.00
C ARG A 353 -14.32 -5.66 -3.37
N GLY A 354 -13.37 -6.56 -3.62
CA GLY A 354 -12.02 -6.51 -3.07
C GLY A 354 -11.22 -5.35 -3.62
N PRO A 355 -10.29 -4.78 -2.84
CA PRO A 355 -9.48 -3.61 -3.20
C PRO A 355 -8.61 -3.91 -4.42
N LEU A 356 -8.25 -2.89 -5.19
CA LEU A 356 -7.49 -3.01 -6.43
C LEU A 356 -6.14 -3.70 -6.20
N VAL A 357 -5.45 -3.36 -5.09
CA VAL A 357 -4.19 -4.01 -4.70
C VAL A 357 -4.34 -5.52 -4.52
N ALA A 358 -5.46 -6.00 -3.98
CA ALA A 358 -5.65 -7.42 -3.76
C ALA A 358 -5.77 -8.19 -5.08
N ARG A 359 -6.46 -7.60 -6.08
CA ARG A 359 -6.61 -8.18 -7.41
C ARG A 359 -5.32 -8.18 -8.22
N LEU A 360 -4.43 -7.23 -7.94
CA LEU A 360 -3.13 -7.14 -8.60
C LEU A 360 -2.12 -8.11 -8.03
N VAL A 361 -2.18 -8.35 -6.73
CA VAL A 361 -1.21 -9.22 -6.05
C VAL A 361 -1.67 -10.66 -6.10
N TRP A 362 -2.96 -10.96 -5.91
CA TRP A 362 -3.47 -12.32 -5.80
C TRP A 362 -4.52 -12.67 -6.84
N ASN A 363 -4.41 -13.90 -7.36
CA ASN A 363 -5.39 -14.56 -8.23
C ASN A 363 -6.07 -15.72 -7.47
N GLY A 364 -6.45 -15.49 -6.21
CA GLY A 364 -6.85 -16.55 -5.29
C GLY A 364 -6.19 -16.35 -3.94
N ASP A 365 -5.76 -17.44 -3.29
CA ASP A 365 -5.01 -17.53 -2.02
C ASP A 365 -4.55 -16.19 -1.40
N TYR A 366 -5.51 -15.45 -0.84
CA TYR A 366 -5.32 -14.05 -0.45
C TYR A 366 -4.49 -13.99 0.83
N GLY A 367 -3.46 -13.15 0.82
CA GLY A 367 -2.54 -12.99 1.95
C GLY A 367 -1.31 -13.90 1.89
N SER A 368 -1.23 -14.85 0.96
CA SER A 368 -0.05 -15.69 0.80
C SER A 368 1.09 -14.99 0.06
N VAL A 369 2.33 -15.43 0.29
CA VAL A 369 3.52 -14.89 -0.37
C VAL A 369 3.75 -15.61 -1.71
N ASN A 370 3.41 -14.93 -2.79
CA ASN A 370 3.58 -15.43 -4.16
C ASN A 370 4.80 -14.83 -4.88
N LEU A 371 4.97 -15.13 -6.16
CA LEU A 371 6.11 -14.66 -6.96
C LEU A 371 6.13 -13.13 -7.09
N VAL A 372 4.97 -12.48 -7.25
CA VAL A 372 4.87 -11.02 -7.35
C VAL A 372 5.41 -10.35 -6.09
N ILE A 373 5.02 -10.86 -4.92
CA ILE A 373 5.51 -10.35 -3.62
C ILE A 373 7.00 -10.58 -3.47
N LYS A 374 7.51 -11.76 -3.86
CA LYS A 374 8.95 -12.06 -3.80
C LYS A 374 9.77 -11.13 -4.70
N LYS A 375 9.29 -10.85 -5.91
CA LYS A 375 9.91 -9.88 -6.82
C LYS A 375 9.88 -8.46 -6.24
N LEU A 376 8.77 -8.05 -5.63
CA LEU A 376 8.68 -6.76 -4.95
C LEU A 376 9.69 -6.65 -3.79
N PHE A 377 9.87 -7.70 -3.00
CA PHE A 377 10.91 -7.74 -1.96
C PHE A 377 12.31 -7.61 -2.56
N GLN A 378 12.60 -8.39 -3.60
CA GLN A 378 13.91 -8.37 -4.27
C GLN A 378 14.22 -6.98 -4.85
N LEU A 379 13.25 -6.38 -5.53
CA LEU A 379 13.33 -5.02 -6.07
C LEU A 379 13.66 -4.01 -4.96
N PHE A 380 12.88 -4.02 -3.88
CA PHE A 380 13.07 -3.11 -2.75
C PHE A 380 14.45 -3.26 -2.09
N ILE A 381 14.90 -4.49 -1.88
CA ILE A 381 16.22 -4.78 -1.28
C ILE A 381 17.35 -4.36 -2.22
N ASN A 382 17.24 -4.64 -3.52
CA ASN A 382 18.24 -4.25 -4.52
C ASN A 382 18.39 -2.73 -4.58
N MET A 383 17.29 -1.97 -4.55
CA MET A 383 17.34 -0.50 -4.53
C MET A 383 18.03 0.05 -3.28
N ASN A 384 17.76 -0.52 -2.10
CA ASN A 384 18.44 -0.15 -0.85
C ASN A 384 19.93 -0.56 -0.83
N ALA A 385 20.28 -1.65 -1.51
CA ALA A 385 21.66 -2.11 -1.66
C ALA A 385 22.46 -1.19 -2.58
N LEU A 386 21.83 -0.77 -3.68
CA LEU A 386 22.39 0.13 -4.68
C LEU A 386 22.28 1.61 -4.32
N GLN A 387 21.59 1.95 -3.22
CA GLN A 387 21.40 3.31 -2.74
C GLN A 387 20.79 4.24 -3.79
N TYR A 388 19.70 3.78 -4.42
CA TYR A 388 18.92 4.61 -5.33
C TYR A 388 18.35 5.85 -4.61
N PRO A 389 17.94 6.90 -5.34
CA PRO A 389 17.35 8.09 -4.75
C PRO A 389 16.25 7.76 -3.74
N GLN A 390 16.24 8.49 -2.63
CA GLN A 390 15.36 8.19 -1.51
C GLN A 390 13.88 8.33 -1.89
N GLU A 391 13.54 9.26 -2.78
CA GLU A 391 12.20 9.44 -3.34
C GLU A 391 11.71 8.17 -4.04
N ASP A 392 12.53 7.53 -4.86
CA ASP A 392 12.18 6.31 -5.59
C ASP A 392 12.02 5.10 -4.66
N ILE A 393 12.94 4.93 -3.70
CA ILE A 393 12.83 3.90 -2.66
C ILE A 393 11.53 4.08 -1.88
N THR A 394 11.14 5.33 -1.65
CA THR A 394 9.93 5.69 -0.92
C THR A 394 8.67 5.26 -1.67
N ILE A 395 8.63 5.39 -3.00
CA ILE A 395 7.51 4.92 -3.85
C ILE A 395 7.34 3.39 -3.72
N VAL A 396 8.44 2.63 -3.79
CA VAL A 396 8.38 1.17 -3.64
C VAL A 396 8.02 0.77 -2.21
N SER A 397 8.48 1.52 -1.21
CA SER A 397 8.11 1.31 0.20
C SER A 397 6.62 1.55 0.45
N ARG A 398 6.00 2.53 -0.23
CA ARG A 398 4.54 2.75 -0.20
C ARG A 398 3.78 1.54 -0.76
N LEU A 399 4.19 1.05 -1.93
CA LEU A 399 3.59 -0.15 -2.51
C LEU A 399 3.75 -1.37 -1.59
N LEU A 400 4.94 -1.56 -1.01
CA LEU A 400 5.20 -2.61 -0.03
C LEU A 400 4.27 -2.51 1.19
N ASN A 401 4.03 -1.29 1.69
CA ASN A 401 3.11 -1.07 2.82
C ASN A 401 1.65 -1.41 2.45
N LEU A 402 1.19 -1.05 1.24
CA LEU A 402 -0.14 -1.43 0.76
C LEU A 402 -0.33 -2.95 0.76
N VAL A 403 0.64 -3.69 0.24
CA VAL A 403 0.61 -5.16 0.23
C VAL A 403 0.63 -5.71 1.65
N THR A 404 1.48 -5.16 2.52
CA THR A 404 1.57 -5.57 3.93
C THR A 404 0.24 -5.39 4.65
N VAL A 405 -0.43 -4.24 4.46
CA VAL A 405 -1.74 -3.98 5.05
C VAL A 405 -2.81 -4.89 4.45
N ALA A 406 -2.77 -5.19 3.16
CA ALA A 406 -3.69 -6.13 2.52
C ALA A 406 -3.51 -7.58 3.05
N VAL A 407 -2.28 -8.03 3.25
CA VAL A 407 -1.97 -9.32 3.93
C VAL A 407 -2.58 -9.32 5.32
N ASN A 408 -2.38 -8.25 6.09
CA ASN A 408 -2.92 -8.12 7.43
C ASN A 408 -4.46 -8.18 7.47
N LEU A 409 -5.12 -7.47 6.55
CA LEU A 409 -6.58 -7.47 6.38
C LEU A 409 -7.14 -8.86 6.02
N SER A 410 -6.36 -9.71 5.35
CA SER A 410 -6.75 -11.09 5.01
C SER A 410 -6.89 -11.98 6.25
N GLU A 411 -6.28 -11.60 7.37
CA GLU A 411 -6.26 -12.37 8.63
C GLU A 411 -7.37 -11.96 9.60
N PHE A 412 -8.11 -10.90 9.28
CA PHE A 412 -9.21 -10.39 10.08
C PHE A 412 -10.40 -11.36 9.98
N GLN A 413 -10.37 -12.37 10.86
CA GLN A 413 -11.44 -13.34 11.09
C GLN A 413 -11.72 -13.42 12.59
N HIS A 414 -12.96 -13.15 12.96
CA HIS A 414 -13.59 -13.59 14.20
C HIS A 414 -15.10 -13.75 13.99
N ASN A 415 -15.72 -14.59 14.82
CA ASN A 415 -17.17 -14.82 14.82
C ASN A 415 -17.90 -13.51 15.12
N ASP A 416 -19.09 -13.34 14.53
CA ASP A 416 -20.05 -12.28 14.87
C ASP A 416 -19.59 -10.81 14.71
N GLY A 417 -18.55 -10.55 13.90
CA GLY A 417 -18.16 -9.19 13.52
C GLY A 417 -17.20 -8.50 14.49
N GLU A 418 -16.68 -9.23 15.48
CA GLU A 418 -15.59 -8.76 16.33
C GLU A 418 -14.21 -9.01 15.68
N ILE A 419 -13.19 -8.25 16.06
CA ILE A 419 -11.83 -8.29 15.52
C ILE A 419 -10.81 -8.11 16.65
N VAL A 420 -9.82 -9.00 16.75
CA VAL A 420 -8.63 -8.77 17.59
C VAL A 420 -7.71 -7.78 16.86
N TYR A 421 -7.36 -6.68 17.52
CA TYR A 421 -6.57 -5.61 16.91
C TYR A 421 -5.52 -5.04 17.89
N PRO A 422 -4.27 -4.79 17.45
CA PRO A 422 -3.69 -5.12 16.14
C PRO A 422 -3.69 -6.64 15.87
N CYS A 423 -4.07 -7.05 14.66
CA CYS A 423 -4.10 -8.46 14.30
C CYS A 423 -2.75 -8.84 13.70
N VAL A 424 -2.06 -9.86 14.21
CA VAL A 424 -0.86 -10.41 13.56
C VAL A 424 -0.93 -11.92 13.70
N LYS A 425 -1.21 -12.63 12.60
CA LYS A 425 -1.28 -14.10 12.60
C LYS A 425 -0.25 -14.69 11.63
N ASP A 426 -0.46 -15.94 11.22
CA ASP A 426 0.53 -16.74 10.51
C ASP A 426 0.94 -16.19 9.14
N ASN A 427 0.01 -15.63 8.36
CA ASN A 427 0.30 -15.05 7.05
C ASN A 427 1.14 -13.77 7.21
N SER A 428 0.78 -12.88 8.14
CA SER A 428 1.59 -11.67 8.42
C SER A 428 3.00 -12.06 8.89
N GLN A 429 3.11 -13.05 9.77
CA GLN A 429 4.40 -13.57 10.25
C GLN A 429 5.20 -14.26 9.14
N HIS A 430 4.55 -15.02 8.27
CA HIS A 430 5.19 -15.66 7.12
C HIS A 430 5.69 -14.60 6.12
N TYR A 431 4.89 -13.57 5.85
CA TYR A 431 5.26 -12.45 4.99
C TYR A 431 6.52 -11.72 5.48
N ALA A 432 6.57 -11.38 6.76
CA ALA A 432 7.76 -10.76 7.37
C ALA A 432 9.00 -11.67 7.30
N ARG A 433 8.83 -12.97 7.56
CA ARG A 433 9.91 -13.96 7.43
C ARG A 433 10.43 -14.10 6.00
N GLN A 434 9.57 -14.02 4.99
CA GLN A 434 9.99 -14.06 3.58
C GLN A 434 10.75 -12.79 3.17
N LEU A 435 10.34 -11.62 3.66
CA LEU A 435 11.10 -10.37 3.46
C LEU A 435 12.50 -10.47 4.08
N TRP A 436 12.58 -10.92 5.34
CA TRP A 436 13.86 -11.16 6.00
C TRP A 436 14.72 -12.17 5.24
N LYS A 437 14.15 -13.30 4.81
CA LYS A 437 14.86 -14.31 4.03
C LYS A 437 15.45 -13.72 2.75
N THR A 438 14.67 -12.92 2.02
CA THR A 438 15.11 -12.26 0.78
C THR A 438 16.29 -11.32 1.06
N LEU A 439 16.21 -10.55 2.14
CA LEU A 439 17.30 -9.67 2.59
C LEU A 439 18.55 -10.46 2.95
N GLU A 440 18.41 -11.52 3.74
CA GLU A 440 19.50 -12.38 4.20
C GLU A 440 20.21 -13.13 3.05
N THR A 441 19.46 -13.55 2.03
CA THR A 441 20.01 -14.25 0.86
C THR A 441 20.61 -13.32 -0.19
N SER A 442 20.46 -12.01 -0.05
CA SER A 442 21.05 -11.04 -0.98
C SER A 442 22.57 -11.15 -1.00
N SER A 443 23.18 -11.05 -2.19
CA SER A 443 24.64 -10.95 -2.33
C SER A 443 25.21 -9.67 -1.71
N TYR A 444 24.36 -8.68 -1.44
CA TYR A 444 24.71 -7.40 -0.80
C TYR A 444 24.46 -7.42 0.72
N PHE A 445 24.05 -8.56 1.30
CA PHE A 445 23.73 -8.64 2.72
C PHE A 445 24.86 -8.10 3.59
N SER A 446 24.53 -7.12 4.42
CA SER A 446 25.42 -6.42 5.34
C SER A 446 24.59 -5.68 6.39
N ILE A 447 25.17 -5.36 7.55
CA ILE A 447 24.47 -4.59 8.60
C ILE A 447 24.00 -3.22 8.08
N PRO A 448 24.81 -2.43 7.35
CA PRO A 448 24.34 -1.18 6.76
C PRO A 448 23.13 -1.34 5.83
N LEU A 449 23.09 -2.41 5.02
CA LEU A 449 21.92 -2.71 4.19
C LEU A 449 20.68 -3.00 5.05
N CYS A 450 20.82 -3.81 6.10
CA CYS A 450 19.73 -4.09 7.03
C CYS A 450 19.20 -2.79 7.68
N LEU A 451 20.10 -1.93 8.17
CA LEU A 451 19.75 -0.64 8.77
C LEU A 451 18.99 0.26 7.79
N ARG A 452 19.51 0.42 6.56
CA ARG A 452 18.84 1.21 5.52
C ARG A 452 17.46 0.64 5.20
N THR A 453 17.36 -0.67 5.01
CA THR A 453 16.09 -1.35 4.72
C THR A 453 15.07 -1.14 5.85
N ILE A 454 15.48 -1.26 7.11
CA ILE A 454 14.62 -1.05 8.28
C ILE A 454 14.14 0.40 8.36
N ARG A 455 15.02 1.38 8.11
CA ARG A 455 14.69 2.81 8.12
C ARG A 455 13.71 3.17 6.99
N THR A 456 13.82 2.55 5.81
CA THR A 456 12.99 2.88 4.65
C THR A 456 11.64 2.15 4.60
N ILE A 457 11.50 1.01 5.28
CA ILE A 457 10.19 0.33 5.44
C ILE A 457 9.21 1.26 6.16
N ARG A 458 7.98 1.39 5.66
CA ARG A 458 6.92 2.18 6.30
C ARG A 458 6.15 1.43 7.38
N SER A 459 5.90 0.14 7.18
CA SER A 459 5.08 -0.66 8.11
C SER A 459 5.75 -0.83 9.48
N PRO A 460 5.13 -0.36 10.59
CA PRO A 460 5.65 -0.57 11.93
C PRO A 460 5.80 -2.05 12.28
N PHE A 461 4.84 -2.89 11.86
CA PHE A 461 4.89 -4.35 12.02
C PHE A 461 6.16 -4.95 11.40
N LEU A 462 6.47 -4.61 10.15
CA LEU A 462 7.66 -5.13 9.48
C LEU A 462 8.95 -4.63 10.13
N ARG A 463 9.00 -3.36 10.56
CA ARG A 463 10.17 -2.81 11.28
C ARG A 463 10.49 -3.65 12.51
N VAL A 464 9.51 -3.87 13.38
CA VAL A 464 9.70 -4.69 14.60
C VAL A 464 10.21 -6.09 14.25
N ARG A 465 9.63 -6.74 13.24
CA ARG A 465 10.02 -8.12 12.85
C ARG A 465 11.41 -8.19 12.23
N LEU A 466 11.80 -7.25 11.38
CA LEU A 466 13.13 -7.22 10.80
C LEU A 466 14.20 -6.90 11.85
N ILE A 467 13.90 -6.00 12.79
CA ILE A 467 14.79 -5.69 13.92
C ILE A 467 14.96 -6.93 14.80
N GLU A 468 13.86 -7.61 15.15
CA GLU A 468 13.91 -8.87 15.93
C GLU A 468 14.80 -9.91 15.23
N HIS A 469 14.60 -10.15 13.93
CA HIS A 469 15.42 -11.11 13.18
C HIS A 469 16.90 -10.70 13.06
N LEU A 470 17.18 -9.40 12.94
CA LEU A 470 18.54 -8.88 12.92
C LEU A 470 19.23 -9.09 14.27
N LEU A 471 18.57 -8.73 15.37
CA LEU A 471 19.12 -8.92 16.72
C LEU A 471 19.28 -10.40 17.08
N GLN A 472 18.41 -11.27 16.60
CA GLN A 472 18.54 -12.73 16.75
C GLN A 472 19.81 -13.32 16.11
N LYS A 473 20.45 -12.61 15.17
CA LYS A 473 21.76 -13.00 14.63
C LYS A 473 22.88 -12.85 15.64
N PHE A 474 22.75 -11.90 16.57
CA PHE A 474 23.74 -11.61 17.60
C PHE A 474 23.40 -12.28 18.92
N ASN A 475 22.13 -12.19 19.33
CA ASN A 475 21.61 -12.85 20.52
C ASN A 475 20.33 -13.64 20.17
N ARG A 476 20.48 -14.96 20.04
CA ARG A 476 19.39 -15.89 19.65
C ARG A 476 18.18 -15.86 20.58
N SER A 477 18.35 -15.42 21.84
CA SER A 477 17.26 -15.34 22.81
C SER A 477 16.40 -14.09 22.65
N THR A 478 16.82 -13.13 21.81
CA THR A 478 16.10 -11.87 21.60
C THR A 478 14.72 -12.11 21.01
N LYS A 479 13.69 -11.61 21.70
CA LYS A 479 12.30 -11.60 21.25
C LYS A 479 11.71 -10.25 21.58
N LEU A 480 11.19 -9.52 20.60
CA LEU A 480 10.66 -8.16 20.76
C LEU A 480 9.12 -8.19 20.71
N SER A 481 8.52 -8.95 21.63
CA SER A 481 7.07 -9.18 21.64
C SER A 481 6.27 -8.11 22.39
N ASN A 482 6.88 -7.40 23.33
CA ASN A 482 6.24 -6.40 24.19
C ASN A 482 7.29 -5.40 24.73
N VAL A 483 6.85 -4.33 25.40
CA VAL A 483 7.76 -3.31 25.94
C VAL A 483 8.70 -3.88 26.99
N SER A 484 8.27 -4.88 27.77
CA SER A 484 9.14 -5.58 28.72
C SER A 484 10.37 -6.18 28.05
N SER A 485 10.23 -6.71 26.84
CA SER A 485 11.36 -7.25 26.08
C SER A 485 12.36 -6.17 25.68
N PHE A 486 11.90 -4.99 25.26
CA PHE A 486 12.77 -3.84 24.97
C PHE A 486 13.47 -3.35 26.24
N PHE A 487 12.74 -3.25 27.35
CA PHE A 487 13.31 -2.90 28.64
C PHE A 487 14.39 -3.90 29.07
N GLN A 488 14.20 -5.20 28.86
CA GLN A 488 15.20 -6.21 29.21
C GLN A 488 16.50 -6.00 28.42
N GLN A 489 16.43 -5.79 27.10
CA GLN A 489 17.61 -5.50 26.29
C GLN A 489 18.32 -4.22 26.75
N LEU A 490 17.54 -3.21 27.16
CA LEU A 490 18.07 -1.95 27.69
C LEU A 490 18.77 -2.15 29.05
N HIS A 491 18.10 -2.86 29.96
CA HIS A 491 18.54 -3.12 31.32
C HIS A 491 19.82 -3.98 31.34
N ASP A 492 19.87 -5.02 30.51
CA ASP A 492 21.02 -5.93 30.43
C ASP A 492 22.21 -5.32 29.69
N ARG A 493 22.05 -4.10 29.16
CA ARG A 493 23.09 -3.40 28.39
C ARG A 493 23.65 -4.25 27.25
N ALA A 494 22.78 -4.95 26.53
CA ALA A 494 23.17 -5.92 25.50
C ALA A 494 24.06 -5.34 24.38
N TRP A 495 24.05 -4.01 24.19
CA TRP A 495 24.95 -3.34 23.25
C TRP A 495 26.41 -3.33 23.68
N LEU A 496 26.75 -3.60 24.96
CA LEU A 496 28.14 -3.64 25.41
C LEU A 496 28.94 -4.77 24.75
N GLU A 497 28.27 -5.82 24.26
CA GLU A 497 28.86 -6.90 23.47
C GLU A 497 29.20 -6.46 22.02
N CYS A 498 28.75 -5.28 21.60
CA CYS A 498 28.96 -4.74 20.26
C CYS A 498 30.25 -3.90 20.19
N SER A 499 30.81 -3.80 18.97
CA SER A 499 32.03 -3.01 18.70
C SER A 499 31.82 -1.50 18.94
N GLU A 500 32.82 -0.84 19.53
CA GLU A 500 32.82 0.61 19.80
C GLU A 500 33.17 1.43 18.55
N GLU A 501 34.11 0.96 17.74
CA GLU A 501 34.62 1.68 16.57
C GLU A 501 33.67 1.50 15.39
N GLU A 502 32.86 2.52 15.06
CA GLU A 502 32.25 2.61 13.72
C GLU A 502 33.39 2.77 12.71
N PRO A 503 33.56 1.87 11.72
CA PRO A 503 34.56 2.07 10.69
C PRO A 503 34.25 3.39 9.97
N GLU A 504 35.27 4.25 9.82
CA GLU A 504 35.23 5.35 8.86
C GLU A 504 34.73 4.76 7.56
N GLN A 505 33.53 5.15 7.10
CA GLN A 505 32.76 4.50 6.02
C GLN A 505 33.68 3.92 4.94
N ALA A 506 34.08 2.65 5.11
CA ALA A 506 35.12 2.06 4.30
C ALA A 506 34.50 1.77 2.94
N GLY A 507 34.67 2.72 2.02
CA GLY A 507 34.22 2.61 0.65
C GLY A 507 32.72 2.35 0.54
N ALA A 508 31.88 3.29 0.99
CA ALA A 508 30.66 3.52 0.22
C ALA A 508 31.15 3.82 -1.20
N GLN A 509 31.11 2.83 -2.09
CA GLN A 509 31.34 3.04 -3.51
C GLN A 509 30.33 4.11 -3.92
N SER A 510 30.75 5.37 -3.89
CA SER A 510 30.00 6.49 -4.41
C SER A 510 30.01 6.28 -5.91
N SER A 511 29.07 5.45 -6.40
CA SER A 511 28.80 5.41 -7.82
C SER A 511 28.52 6.83 -8.23
N THR A 512 29.28 7.35 -9.20
CA THR A 512 29.09 8.70 -9.74
C THR A 512 27.72 8.88 -10.41
N THR A 513 26.96 7.80 -10.56
CA THR A 513 25.62 7.75 -11.15
C THR A 513 24.56 7.52 -10.09
N SER A 514 23.42 8.23 -10.17
CA SER A 514 22.26 8.06 -9.28
C SER A 514 21.62 6.66 -9.33
N TYR A 515 21.77 5.95 -10.45
CA TYR A 515 21.20 4.62 -10.66
C TYR A 515 22.26 3.60 -11.09
N PRO A 516 23.11 3.10 -10.17
CA PRO A 516 24.08 2.07 -10.50
C PRO A 516 23.42 0.75 -10.94
N VAL A 517 24.17 -0.07 -11.67
CA VAL A 517 23.73 -1.40 -12.12
C VAL A 517 24.02 -2.44 -11.04
N LEU A 518 23.12 -3.40 -10.88
CA LEU A 518 23.31 -4.52 -9.98
C LEU A 518 24.49 -5.40 -10.44
N ASN A 519 25.55 -5.46 -9.64
CA ASN A 519 26.63 -6.40 -9.86
C ASN A 519 26.21 -7.82 -9.46
N ALA A 520 25.85 -8.66 -10.44
CA ALA A 520 25.47 -10.05 -10.25
C ALA A 520 26.63 -10.96 -9.79
N GLN A 521 27.88 -10.55 -10.00
CA GLN A 521 29.07 -11.32 -9.61
C GLN A 521 29.53 -11.02 -8.18
N ARG A 522 28.88 -10.08 -7.49
CA ARG A 522 29.21 -9.73 -6.10
C ARG A 522 29.01 -10.95 -5.20
N THR A 523 30.03 -11.26 -4.40
CA THR A 523 29.94 -12.26 -3.34
C THR A 523 29.70 -11.60 -1.99
N ARG A 524 28.98 -12.32 -1.11
CA ARG A 524 28.62 -11.84 0.23
C ARG A 524 29.88 -11.65 1.09
N ALA A 525 29.97 -10.52 1.78
CA ALA A 525 31.03 -10.28 2.75
C ALA A 525 30.91 -11.23 3.96
N LYS A 526 32.04 -11.70 4.48
CA LYS A 526 32.10 -12.71 5.55
C LYS A 526 31.83 -12.16 6.96
N THR A 527 32.02 -10.86 7.18
CA THR A 527 31.87 -10.21 8.49
C THR A 527 30.80 -9.14 8.44
N SER A 528 29.88 -9.20 9.41
CA SER A 528 28.77 -8.27 9.60
C SER A 528 28.76 -7.89 11.07
N GLU A 529 29.66 -7.01 11.48
CA GLU A 529 29.68 -6.48 12.85
C GLU A 529 28.65 -5.35 13.00
N ILE A 530 28.04 -5.29 14.17
CA ILE A 530 27.11 -4.22 14.57
C ILE A 530 27.80 -3.37 15.65
N HIS A 531 27.62 -2.06 15.57
CA HIS A 531 28.20 -1.12 16.54
C HIS A 531 27.20 -0.75 17.62
N ARG A 532 27.72 -0.31 18.78
CA ARG A 532 26.89 0.05 19.95
C ARG A 532 25.76 1.03 19.61
N ARG A 533 26.10 2.11 18.88
CA ARG A 533 25.13 3.13 18.45
C ARG A 533 24.04 2.54 17.56
N GLN A 534 24.41 1.71 16.60
CA GLN A 534 23.47 1.08 15.67
C GLN A 534 22.52 0.12 16.38
N TYR A 535 23.03 -0.62 17.37
CA TYR A 535 22.24 -1.52 18.20
C TYR A 535 21.19 -0.74 19.01
N VAL A 536 21.61 0.33 19.70
CA VAL A 536 20.72 1.19 20.51
C VAL A 536 19.69 1.90 19.64
N GLU A 537 20.08 2.38 18.46
CA GLU A 537 19.18 3.00 17.49
C GLU A 537 18.14 1.98 16.99
N LEU A 538 18.56 0.76 16.66
CA LEU A 538 17.64 -0.30 16.23
C LEU A 538 16.60 -0.64 17.28
N LEU A 539 17.01 -0.76 18.55
CA LEU A 539 16.07 -0.98 19.65
C LEU A 539 15.07 0.18 19.76
N LEU A 540 15.51 1.43 19.60
CA LEU A 540 14.62 2.59 19.62
C LEU A 540 13.62 2.58 18.45
N ILE A 541 14.09 2.32 17.23
CA ILE A 541 13.23 2.21 16.05
C ILE A 541 12.18 1.09 16.27
N GLY A 542 12.61 -0.02 16.88
CA GLY A 542 11.73 -1.14 17.21
C GLY A 542 10.69 -0.76 18.26
N LEU A 543 11.09 -0.07 19.33
CA LEU A 543 10.16 0.37 20.38
C LEU A 543 9.15 1.38 19.83
N ARG A 544 9.60 2.37 19.04
CA ARG A 544 8.72 3.34 18.37
C ARG A 544 7.69 2.64 17.49
N ALA A 545 8.16 1.73 16.62
CA ALA A 545 7.28 0.96 15.75
C ALA A 545 6.29 0.06 16.53
N TYR A 546 6.72 -0.52 17.66
CA TYR A 546 5.82 -1.26 18.54
C TYR A 546 4.74 -0.36 19.15
N CYS A 547 5.14 0.80 19.66
CA CYS A 547 4.25 1.81 20.24
C CYS A 547 3.24 2.34 19.21
N ASP A 548 3.67 2.58 17.97
CA ASP A 548 2.80 3.03 16.88
C ASP A 548 1.77 1.95 16.50
N MET A 549 2.21 0.69 16.40
CA MET A 549 1.33 -0.42 16.08
C MET A 549 0.22 -0.59 17.13
N HIS A 550 0.56 -0.45 18.42
CA HIS A 550 -0.35 -0.65 19.55
C HIS A 550 -0.99 0.66 20.04
N GLN A 551 -0.61 1.82 19.52
CA GLN A 551 -1.08 3.13 20.00
C GLN A 551 -0.87 3.35 21.51
N LEU A 552 0.26 2.87 22.04
CA LEU A 552 0.56 3.03 23.46
C LEU A 552 0.55 4.50 23.92
N PRO A 553 1.06 5.48 23.14
CA PRO A 553 0.98 6.89 23.54
C PRO A 553 -0.45 7.42 23.62
N ALA A 554 -1.34 6.98 22.72
CA ALA A 554 -2.75 7.37 22.77
C ALA A 554 -3.46 6.73 23.97
N TYR A 555 -3.18 5.46 24.25
CA TYR A 555 -3.70 4.77 25.42
C TYR A 555 -3.20 5.41 26.73
N PHE A 556 -1.92 5.76 26.80
CA PHE A 556 -1.36 6.48 27.95
C PHE A 556 -2.07 7.81 28.19
N ARG A 557 -2.25 8.63 27.15
CA ARG A 557 -3.00 9.90 27.26
C ARG A 557 -4.42 9.68 27.76
N GLU A 558 -5.15 8.71 27.21
CA GLU A 558 -6.49 8.39 27.67
C GLU A 558 -6.53 7.95 29.14
N LEU A 559 -5.51 7.21 29.61
CA LEU A 559 -5.41 6.85 31.03
C LEU A 559 -5.25 8.09 31.92
N MET A 560 -4.50 9.09 31.46
CA MET A 560 -4.23 10.35 32.17
C MET A 560 -5.39 11.35 32.13
N THR A 561 -6.29 11.26 31.14
CA THR A 561 -7.49 12.12 31.06
C THR A 561 -8.42 11.88 32.26
N ARG A 562 -8.75 12.96 32.98
CA ARG A 562 -9.74 12.92 34.08
C ARG A 562 -11.16 12.78 33.48
N PRO A 563 -12.07 12.06 34.16
CA PRO A 563 -13.41 11.77 33.63
C PRO A 563 -14.31 13.00 33.38
N GLU A 564 -13.91 14.19 33.81
CA GLU A 564 -14.68 15.44 33.65
C GLU A 564 -14.29 16.26 32.40
N GLN A 565 -13.28 15.83 31.62
CA GLN A 565 -12.72 16.62 30.51
C GLN A 565 -12.98 16.03 29.11
N SER A 566 -13.76 14.96 28.98
CA SER A 566 -13.96 14.25 27.70
C SER A 566 -15.12 14.80 26.85
N GLU A 567 -15.32 16.12 26.81
CA GLU A 567 -16.21 16.78 25.83
C GLU A 567 -15.39 17.39 24.67
N THR A 568 -14.38 16.68 24.19
CA THR A 568 -13.88 16.94 22.84
C THR A 568 -14.85 16.29 21.86
N ASP A 569 -15.33 17.07 20.89
CA ASP A 569 -16.21 16.71 19.77
C ASP A 569 -15.55 15.64 18.87
N VAL A 570 -15.35 14.44 19.42
CA VAL A 570 -14.85 13.27 18.70
C VAL A 570 -16.05 12.67 18.00
N ASP A 571 -16.01 12.68 16.67
CA ASP A 571 -17.03 12.04 15.86
C ASP A 571 -17.08 10.53 16.19
N GLU A 572 -18.04 10.12 17.03
CA GLU A 572 -18.22 8.72 17.46
C GLU A 572 -18.38 7.75 16.28
N ARG A 573 -18.72 8.25 15.08
CA ARG A 573 -18.82 7.48 13.84
C ARG A 573 -17.48 6.93 13.36
N LEU A 574 -16.35 7.44 13.89
CA LEU A 574 -14.98 7.02 13.57
C LEU A 574 -14.38 6.07 14.62
N ILE A 575 -15.21 5.47 15.48
CA ILE A 575 -14.77 4.50 16.48
C ILE A 575 -15.35 3.14 16.14
N PHE A 576 -14.49 2.18 15.78
CA PHE A 576 -14.93 0.81 15.55
C PHE A 576 -15.21 0.10 16.88
N ARG A 577 -16.48 -0.23 17.14
CA ARG A 577 -16.90 -0.92 18.37
C ARG A 577 -16.72 -2.44 18.33
N GLY A 578 -16.44 -3.01 17.16
CA GLY A 578 -16.25 -4.45 16.99
C GLY A 578 -14.84 -4.93 17.36
N ILE A 579 -14.14 -4.28 18.29
CA ILE A 579 -12.84 -4.79 18.75
C ILE A 579 -13.07 -5.81 19.86
N ALA A 580 -12.56 -7.03 19.65
CA ALA A 580 -12.57 -8.09 20.66
C ALA A 580 -11.51 -7.79 21.72
N LEU A 581 -11.96 -7.40 22.92
CA LEU A 581 -11.08 -7.23 24.07
C LEU A 581 -11.11 -8.46 24.97
N SER A 582 -9.93 -8.99 25.29
CA SER A 582 -9.75 -9.99 26.35
C SER A 582 -9.12 -9.34 27.59
N GLY A 583 -9.33 -9.94 28.76
CA GLY A 583 -8.66 -9.50 29.99
C GLY A 583 -7.13 -9.59 29.89
N GLU A 584 -6.63 -10.56 29.11
CA GLU A 584 -5.20 -10.71 28.78
C GLU A 584 -4.68 -9.51 27.99
N LEU A 585 -5.40 -9.08 26.94
CA LEU A 585 -5.00 -7.93 26.13
C LEU A 585 -4.93 -6.64 26.96
N VAL A 586 -5.89 -6.43 27.87
CA VAL A 586 -5.88 -5.26 28.77
C VAL A 586 -4.70 -5.33 29.73
N ALA A 587 -4.37 -6.52 30.24
CA ALA A 587 -3.22 -6.73 31.10
C ALA A 587 -1.89 -6.49 30.36
N ASP A 588 -1.78 -6.91 29.11
CA ASP A 588 -0.62 -6.69 28.25
C ASP A 588 -0.37 -5.19 28.04
N TYR A 589 -1.41 -4.43 27.66
CA TYR A 589 -1.31 -2.98 27.51
C TYR A 589 -0.91 -2.27 28.81
N ARG A 590 -1.45 -2.71 29.95
CA ARG A 590 -1.06 -2.17 31.26
C ARG A 590 0.41 -2.46 31.57
N ASN A 591 0.87 -3.67 31.28
CA ASN A 591 2.27 -4.05 31.45
C ASN A 591 3.17 -3.22 30.52
N ASP A 592 2.76 -2.99 29.28
CA ASP A 592 3.53 -2.18 28.34
C ASP A 592 3.70 -0.75 28.83
N ILE A 593 2.62 -0.11 29.31
CA ILE A 593 2.71 1.22 29.93
C ILE A 593 3.64 1.20 31.15
N LYS A 594 3.54 0.19 32.02
CA LYS A 594 4.43 0.05 33.18
C LYS A 594 5.89 -0.01 32.74
N TYR A 595 6.23 -0.79 31.71
CA TYR A 595 7.60 -0.91 31.25
C TYR A 595 8.10 0.33 30.51
N LEU A 596 7.23 1.08 29.83
CA LEU A 596 7.60 2.41 29.30
C LEU A 596 8.06 3.34 30.43
N LEU A 597 7.33 3.36 31.54
CA LEU A 597 7.71 4.14 32.73
C LEU A 597 8.99 3.62 33.40
N LEU A 598 9.22 2.30 33.41
CA LEU A 598 10.46 1.73 33.94
C LEU A 598 11.68 2.06 33.06
N ILE A 599 11.52 2.05 31.73
CA ILE A 599 12.56 2.51 30.79
C ILE A 599 12.93 3.96 31.13
N GLU A 600 11.93 4.83 31.23
CA GLU A 600 12.13 6.24 31.55
C GLU A 600 12.88 6.44 32.89
N GLN A 601 12.43 5.76 33.96
CA GLN A 601 13.09 5.80 35.26
C GLN A 601 14.52 5.27 35.21
N ASN A 602 14.79 4.26 34.39
CA ASN A 602 16.14 3.71 34.23
C ASN A 602 17.05 4.71 33.52
N LEU A 603 16.57 5.33 32.43
CA LEU A 603 17.33 6.34 31.68
C LEU A 603 17.65 7.58 32.54
N LYS A 604 16.73 8.01 33.42
CA LYS A 604 16.97 9.10 34.38
C LYS A 604 18.07 8.80 35.41
N LYS A 605 18.36 7.53 35.68
CA LYS A 605 19.40 7.11 36.64
C LYS A 605 20.80 7.06 36.02
N ILE A 606 20.92 7.19 34.70
CA ILE A 606 22.22 7.14 34.00
C ILE A 606 23.01 8.40 34.33
N LYS A 607 24.15 8.20 35.01
CA LYS A 607 25.08 9.28 35.42
C LYS A 607 26.22 9.48 34.43
N GLU A 608 26.55 8.45 33.66
CA GLU A 608 27.66 8.47 32.72
C GLU A 608 27.32 9.30 31.48
N VAL A 609 28.19 10.25 31.13
CA VAL A 609 27.94 11.24 30.06
C VAL A 609 27.88 10.57 28.69
N GLU A 610 28.78 9.61 28.44
CA GLU A 610 28.84 8.88 27.16
C GLU A 610 27.62 8.00 26.94
N GLU A 611 27.21 7.24 27.96
CA GLU A 611 25.99 6.43 27.92
C GLU A 611 24.73 7.30 27.76
N ARG A 612 24.70 8.46 28.43
CA ARG A 612 23.59 9.42 28.29
C ARG A 612 23.53 10.03 26.88
N ALA A 613 24.67 10.29 26.25
CA ALA A 613 24.73 10.77 24.87
C ALA A 613 24.26 9.68 23.89
N LEU A 614 24.67 8.43 24.10
CA LEU A 614 24.23 7.27 23.31
C LEU A 614 22.70 7.07 23.35
N LEU A 615 22.08 7.33 24.50
CA LEU A 615 20.64 7.14 24.74
C LEU A 615 19.82 8.44 24.63
N HIS A 616 20.38 9.51 24.08
CA HIS A 616 19.70 10.80 23.98
C HIS A 616 18.36 10.71 23.23
N ASP A 617 18.32 10.01 22.10
CA ASP A 617 17.12 9.86 21.27
C ASP A 617 16.01 9.04 21.96
N TRP A 618 16.37 8.19 22.92
CA TRP A 618 15.41 7.49 23.77
C TRP A 618 14.72 8.44 24.74
N ILE A 619 15.49 9.32 25.38
CA ILE A 619 14.96 10.33 26.30
C ILE A 619 14.03 11.28 25.56
N ALA A 620 14.43 11.74 24.37
CA ALA A 620 13.60 12.59 23.51
C ALA A 620 12.29 11.90 23.11
N PHE A 621 12.34 10.64 22.70
CA PHE A 621 11.13 9.88 22.35
C PHE A 621 10.15 9.73 23.51
N LEU A 622 10.64 9.37 24.70
CA LEU A 622 9.76 9.20 25.85
C LEU A 622 9.10 10.53 26.21
N ALA A 623 9.86 11.64 26.17
CA ALA A 623 9.34 12.98 26.39
C ALA A 623 8.18 13.38 25.45
N GLU A 624 8.12 12.82 24.23
CA GLU A 624 6.98 13.02 23.33
C GLU A 624 5.72 12.27 23.78
N ILE A 625 5.88 11.14 24.49
CA ILE A 625 4.77 10.34 25.03
C ILE A 625 4.18 11.01 26.27
N ASP A 626 5.04 11.52 27.16
CA ASP A 626 4.65 12.29 28.33
C ASP A 626 5.62 13.47 28.53
N PRO A 627 5.17 14.71 28.28
CA PRO A 627 5.98 15.90 28.48
C PRO A 627 6.52 16.07 29.90
N SER A 628 5.84 15.50 30.91
CA SER A 628 6.32 15.50 32.30
C SER A 628 7.64 14.72 32.48
N PHE A 629 8.04 13.92 31.48
CA PHE A 629 9.32 13.23 31.48
C PHE A 629 10.52 14.17 31.29
N THR A 630 10.35 15.39 30.75
CA THR A 630 11.47 16.36 30.54
C THR A 630 11.89 17.14 31.78
N THR A 631 11.06 17.18 32.83
CA THR A 631 11.25 18.03 34.02
C THR A 631 12.06 17.37 35.15
N GLY A 632 12.95 16.41 34.83
CA GLY A 632 13.73 15.64 35.82
C GLY A 632 15.23 15.85 35.74
#